data_AF-A0A537LNZ2-F1
#
_entry.id   AF-A0A537LNZ2-F1
#
_cell.length_a   1.000
_cell.length_b   1.000
_cell.length_c   1.000
_cell.angle_alpha   90.00
_cell.angle_beta   90.00
_cell.angle_gamma   90.00
#
_symmetry.space_group_name_H-M   'P 1'
#
loop_
_entity.id
_entity.type
_entity.pdbx_description
1 polymer ?
#
loop_
_entity_poly.entity_id
_entity_poly.type
_entity_poly.pdbx_seq_one_letter_code
_entity_poly.pdbx_strand_id
1 'polypeptide(L)'
;MVRVLVMHGPNLDLLGEREPSVYGTLTLAEIDRRIKALARELGARAETFQSNHEGAIIDRLHAARGRYGAIVLNAGGLTHASYALRDAIAS
;
A
#
# COMPACT_ATOMS: atom_id res chain seq x y z
N MET A 1 9.49 -7.91 16.89
CA MET A 1 9.41 -6.65 16.10
C MET A 1 8.18 -6.74 15.21
N VAL A 2 7.25 -5.79 15.31
CA VAL A 2 6.01 -5.81 14.52
C VAL A 2 6.35 -5.61 13.04
N ARG A 3 5.77 -6.45 12.17
CA ARG A 3 5.86 -6.30 10.71
C ARG A 3 4.57 -5.67 10.20
N VAL A 4 4.70 -4.57 9.47
CA VAL A 4 3.60 -3.84 8.84
C VAL A 4 3.72 -3.97 7.33
N LEU A 5 2.63 -4.36 6.67
CA LEU A 5 2.54 -4.35 5.22
C LEU A 5 1.81 -3.07 4.79
N VAL A 6 2.45 -2.27 3.96
CA VAL A 6 1.83 -1.09 3.34
C VAL A 6 1.55 -1.41 1.88
N MET A 7 0.29 -1.29 1.48
CA MET A 7 -0.19 -1.62 0.14
C MET A 7 -0.78 -0.39 -0.53
N HIS A 8 -0.44 -0.23 -1.80
CA HIS A 8 -0.89 0.87 -2.66
C HIS A 8 -1.62 0.28 -3.88
N GLY A 9 -2.82 0.80 -4.12
CA GLY A 9 -3.69 0.38 -5.21
C GLY A 9 -3.36 1.04 -6.55
N PRO A 10 -4.33 1.01 -7.49
CA PRO A 10 -4.09 1.46 -8.85
C PRO A 10 -3.77 2.94 -9.00
N ASN A 11 -2.91 3.24 -9.97
CA ASN A 11 -2.43 4.56 -10.41
C ASN A 11 -1.50 5.27 -9.41
N LEU A 12 -1.26 4.72 -8.22
CA LEU A 12 -0.37 5.34 -7.24
C LEU A 12 1.11 5.24 -7.63
N ASP A 13 1.46 4.33 -8.54
CA ASP A 13 2.75 4.28 -9.22
C ASP A 13 3.08 5.55 -10.00
N LEU A 14 2.07 6.31 -10.43
CA LEU A 14 2.22 7.54 -11.21
C LEU A 14 2.38 8.81 -10.35
N LEU A 15 2.43 8.68 -9.01
CA LEU A 15 2.66 9.81 -8.11
C LEU A 15 3.99 10.51 -8.43
N GLY A 16 3.95 11.84 -8.51
CA GLY A 16 5.09 12.68 -8.86
C GLY A 16 5.32 12.86 -10.37
N GLU A 17 4.64 12.09 -11.22
CA GLU A 17 4.76 12.20 -12.69
C GLU A 17 3.57 12.92 -13.33
N ARG A 18 2.36 12.69 -12.81
CA ARG A 18 1.13 13.25 -13.36
C ARG A 18 0.81 14.62 -12.76
N GLU A 19 0.66 15.63 -13.63
CA GLU A 19 0.25 17.00 -13.29
C GLU A 19 0.94 17.53 -12.00
N PRO A 20 2.29 17.67 -11.98
CA PRO A 20 3.04 17.95 -10.75
C PRO A 20 2.66 19.28 -10.08
N SER A 21 2.11 20.22 -10.84
CA SER A 21 1.58 21.49 -10.31
C SER A 21 0.33 21.30 -9.43
N VAL A 22 -0.41 20.20 -9.59
CA VAL A 22 -1.64 19.86 -8.85
C VAL A 22 -1.36 18.85 -7.75
N TYR A 23 -0.60 17.79 -8.05
CA TYR A 23 -0.40 16.65 -7.13
C TYR A 23 0.93 16.67 -6.38
N GLY A 24 1.78 17.65 -6.69
CA GLY A 24 3.14 17.73 -6.17
C GLY A 24 4.11 16.78 -6.88
N THR A 25 5.38 16.89 -6.52
CA THR A 25 6.47 16.11 -7.12
C THR A 25 6.83 14.87 -6.31
N LEU A 26 6.09 14.59 -5.23
CA LEU A 26 6.42 13.51 -4.32
C LEU A 26 6.07 12.16 -4.94
N THR A 27 7.10 11.33 -5.16
CA THR A 27 6.95 10.01 -5.79
C THR A 27 6.53 8.94 -4.79
N LEU A 28 5.92 7.86 -5.29
CA LEU A 28 5.61 6.70 -4.44
C LEU A 28 6.89 6.09 -3.82
N ALA A 29 7.99 6.08 -4.57
CA ALA A 29 9.28 5.59 -4.07
C ALA A 29 9.79 6.43 -2.89
N GLU A 30 9.59 7.74 -2.90
CA GLU A 30 9.93 8.62 -1.77
C GLU A 30 9.04 8.37 -0.56
N ILE A 31 7.74 8.22 -0.78
CA ILE A 31 6.77 7.89 0.28
C ILE A 31 7.17 6.57 0.94
N ASP A 32 7.46 5.54 0.16
CA ASP A 32 7.88 4.22 0.66
C ASP A 32 9.18 4.28 1.48
N ARG A 33 10.15 5.11 1.06
CA ARG A 33 11.38 5.34 1.84
C ARG A 33 11.07 5.99 3.19
N ARG A 34 10.20 7.00 3.22
CA ARG A 34 9.78 7.69 4.45
C ARG A 34 9.04 6.75 5.40
N ILE A 35 8.13 5.93 4.88
CA ILE A 35 7.40 4.91 5.65
C ILE A 35 8.37 3.91 6.28
N LYS A 36 9.35 3.40 5.51
CA LYS A 36 10.35 2.46 6.02
C LYS A 36 11.29 3.10 7.04
N ALA A 37 11.61 4.38 6.92
CA ALA A 37 12.36 5.13 7.93
C ALA A 37 11.56 5.26 9.23
N LEU A 38 10.33 5.78 9.15
CA LEU A 38 9.45 5.96 10.30
C LEU A 38 9.18 4.63 11.03
N ALA A 39 8.93 3.54 10.29
CA ALA A 39 8.73 2.24 10.91
C ALA A 39 9.94 1.81 11.76
N ARG A 40 11.17 2.04 11.27
CA ARG A 40 12.40 1.73 12.02
C ARG A 40 12.53 2.57 13.28
N GLU A 41 12.24 3.87 13.19
CA GLU A 41 12.23 4.81 14.32
C GLU A 41 11.24 4.36 15.41
N LEU A 42 10.10 3.78 15.01
CA LEU A 42 9.07 3.26 15.90
C LEU A 42 9.33 1.81 16.37
N GLY A 43 10.48 1.22 16.07
CA GLY A 43 10.80 -0.16 16.47
C GLY A 43 10.00 -1.24 15.72
N ALA A 44 9.53 -0.94 14.51
CA ALA A 44 8.81 -1.83 13.61
C ALA A 44 9.58 -2.04 12.29
N ARG A 45 9.08 -2.97 11.46
CA ARG A 45 9.55 -3.17 10.09
C ARG A 45 8.40 -3.00 9.11
N ALA A 46 8.54 -2.11 8.14
CA ALA A 46 7.58 -1.94 7.06
C ALA A 46 8.05 -2.63 5.77
N GLU A 47 7.12 -3.28 5.08
CA GLU A 47 7.26 -3.75 3.70
C GLU A 47 6.22 -3.05 2.84
N THR A 48 6.58 -2.69 1.62
CA THR A 48 5.71 -1.95 0.71
C THR A 48 5.39 -2.79 -0.52
N PHE A 49 4.17 -2.63 -1.05
CA PHE A 49 3.69 -3.31 -2.25
C PHE A 49 2.74 -2.38 -3.00
N GLN A 50 2.88 -2.29 -4.32
CA GLN A 50 1.95 -1.56 -5.18
C GLN A 50 1.49 -2.47 -6.31
N SER A 51 0.23 -2.35 -6.73
CA SER A 51 -0.23 -2.94 -7.97
C SER A 51 -1.42 -2.20 -8.57
N ASN A 52 -1.48 -2.20 -9.90
CA ASN A 52 -2.64 -1.78 -10.67
C ASN A 52 -3.69 -2.89 -10.83
N HIS A 53 -3.37 -4.13 -10.40
CA HIS A 53 -4.24 -5.28 -10.55
C HIS A 53 -4.90 -5.65 -9.21
N GLU A 54 -6.22 -5.62 -9.17
CA GLU A 54 -7.02 -6.00 -7.99
C GLU A 54 -6.66 -7.40 -7.47
N GLY A 55 -6.57 -8.39 -8.37
CA GLY A 55 -6.20 -9.76 -7.99
C GLY A 55 -4.84 -9.84 -7.28
N ALA A 56 -3.84 -9.06 -7.73
CA ALA A 56 -2.52 -9.06 -7.10
C ALA A 56 -2.55 -8.43 -5.69
N ILE A 57 -3.41 -7.44 -5.46
CA ILE A 57 -3.63 -6.85 -4.13
C ILE A 57 -4.30 -7.88 -3.20
N ILE A 58 -5.32 -8.58 -3.69
CA ILE A 58 -6.02 -9.64 -2.95
C ILE A 58 -5.06 -10.79 -2.61
N ASP A 59 -4.30 -11.28 -3.59
CA ASP A 59 -3.32 -12.34 -3.38
C ASP A 59 -2.25 -11.94 -2.36
N ARG A 60 -1.80 -10.67 -2.42
CA ARG A 60 -0.84 -10.15 -1.45
C ARG A 60 -1.42 -10.07 -0.04
N LEU A 61 -2.71 -9.73 0.08
CA LEU A 61 -3.44 -9.69 1.34
C LEU A 61 -3.59 -11.10 1.94
N HIS A 62 -3.99 -12.08 1.14
CA HIS A 62 -4.07 -13.48 1.57
C HIS A 62 -2.71 -14.01 2.03
N ALA A 63 -1.65 -13.73 1.26
CA ALA A 63 -0.28 -14.10 1.60
C ALA A 63 0.28 -13.36 2.84
N ALA A 64 -0.41 -12.33 3.34
CA ALA A 64 -0.01 -11.60 4.54
C ALA A 64 -0.50 -12.26 5.85
N ARG A 65 -1.47 -13.17 5.79
CA ARG A 65 -2.01 -13.86 6.96
C ARG A 65 -0.92 -14.55 7.78
N GLY A 66 -0.95 -14.35 9.10
CA GLY A 66 0.03 -14.91 10.04
C GLY A 66 1.46 -14.36 9.92
N ARG A 67 1.73 -13.44 8.97
CA ARG A 67 3.08 -12.91 8.70
C ARG A 67 3.27 -11.46 9.12
N TYR A 68 2.20 -10.67 9.15
CA TYR A 68 2.21 -9.26 9.50
C TYR A 68 1.27 -9.01 10.69
N GLY A 69 1.65 -8.07 11.54
CA GLY A 69 0.83 -7.64 12.67
C GLY A 69 -0.18 -6.54 12.31
N ALA A 70 0.04 -5.84 11.19
CA ALA A 70 -0.86 -4.81 10.69
C ALA A 70 -0.71 -4.63 9.17
N ILE A 71 -1.75 -4.09 8.55
CA ILE A 71 -1.78 -3.69 7.14
C ILE A 71 -2.27 -2.25 7.05
N VAL A 72 -1.60 -1.45 6.22
CA VAL A 72 -2.03 -0.11 5.82
C VAL A 72 -2.30 -0.16 4.33
N LEU A 73 -3.52 0.16 3.90
CA LEU A 73 -3.92 0.06 2.50
C LEU A 73 -4.47 1.40 2.01
N ASN A 74 -3.82 1.96 0.99
CA ASN A 74 -4.44 2.96 0.13
C ASN A 74 -4.91 2.23 -1.14
N ALA A 75 -6.20 1.90 -1.23
CA ALA A 75 -6.73 1.12 -2.35
C ALA A 75 -6.89 1.94 -3.65
N GLY A 76 -6.58 3.24 -3.66
CA GLY A 76 -6.78 4.11 -4.81
C GLY A 76 -8.22 4.05 -5.30
N GLY A 77 -8.39 3.92 -6.62
CA GLY A 77 -9.71 3.81 -7.26
C GLY A 77 -10.54 2.60 -6.82
N LEU A 78 -9.89 1.52 -6.33
CA LEU A 78 -10.61 0.31 -5.89
C LEU A 78 -11.47 0.55 -4.65
N THR A 79 -11.18 1.60 -3.87
CA THR A 79 -12.01 2.05 -2.74
C THR A 79 -13.48 2.20 -3.10
N HIS A 80 -13.78 2.58 -4.35
CA HIS A 80 -15.13 2.93 -4.78
C HIS A 80 -15.91 1.77 -5.42
N ALA A 81 -15.23 0.69 -5.82
CA ALA A 81 -15.84 -0.31 -6.70
C ALA A 81 -15.51 -1.76 -6.35
N SER A 82 -14.48 -2.02 -5.54
CA SER A 82 -14.00 -3.38 -5.30
C SER A 82 -14.70 -4.04 -4.12
N TYR A 83 -15.78 -4.77 -4.42
CA TYR A 83 -16.40 -5.68 -3.45
C TYR A 83 -15.47 -6.86 -3.12
N ALA A 84 -14.72 -7.37 -4.10
CA ALA A 84 -13.81 -8.49 -3.86
C ALA A 84 -12.69 -8.14 -2.88
N LEU A 85 -12.10 -6.93 -2.97
CA LEU A 85 -11.10 -6.47 -1.99
C LEU A 85 -11.71 -6.27 -0.61
N ARG A 86 -12.92 -5.73 -0.52
CA ARG A 86 -13.66 -5.59 0.74
C ARG A 86 -13.84 -6.97 1.40
N ASP A 87 -14.30 -7.95 0.65
CA ASP A 87 -14.55 -9.30 1.17
C ASP A 87 -13.24 -10.01 1.55
N ALA A 88 -12.17 -9.80 0.77
CA ALA A 88 -10.84 -10.30 1.10
C ALA A 88 -10.29 -9.73 2.42
N ILE A 89 -10.59 -8.47 2.74
CA ILE A 89 -10.23 -7.83 4.02
C ILE A 89 -11.04 -8.39 5.18
N ALA A 90 -12.33 -8.67 4.96
CA ALA A 90 -13.23 -9.19 5.99
C ALA A 90 -13.00 -10.68 6.31
N SER A 91 -12.29 -11.40 5.46
CA SER A 91 -12.02 -12.84 5.57
C SER A 91 -10.81 -13.15 6.43
#